data_AF-A0A8T6W4Y6-F1
#
_entry.id   AF-A0A8T6W4Y6-F1
#
_cell.length_a   1.000
_cell.length_b   1.000
_cell.length_c   1.000
_cell.angle_alpha   90.00
_cell.angle_beta   90.00
_cell.angle_gamma   90.00
#
_symmetry.space_group_name_H-M   'P 1'
#
loop_
_entity.id
_entity.type
_entity.pdbx_description
1 polymer ?
#
loop_
_entity_poly.entity_id
_entity_poly.type
_entity_poly.pdbx_seq_one_letter_code
_entity_poly.pdbx_strand_id
1 'polypeptide(L)'
;MKNKPLVVGVGLLWGITALFGAHLLFLHLPTSSDVIIDIGTVQYIHLEGGFYGIITDNGTPYLPLNLPPPYKIDGLRIWFKAKPKPVFTYYMWGRPIEITGITRIITVRTVTLPLAALEVGISLAAGILLVLYLNPWKRNHNL
;
A
#
# COMPACT_ATOMS: atom_id res chain seq x y z
N MET A 1 75.28 21.20 -7.53
CA MET A 1 74.56 19.92 -7.77
C MET A 1 73.42 19.84 -6.78
N LYS A 2 72.16 19.74 -7.25
CA LYS A 2 70.95 19.96 -6.45
C LYS A 2 70.20 18.63 -6.33
N ASN A 3 70.32 17.94 -5.20
CA ASN A 3 69.65 16.65 -4.97
C ASN A 3 68.37 16.89 -4.17
N LYS A 4 67.21 16.56 -4.74
CA LYS A 4 65.95 16.43 -4.00
C LYS A 4 65.80 14.96 -3.60
N PRO A 5 65.69 14.58 -2.31
CA PRO A 5 65.38 13.20 -1.97
C PRO A 5 63.91 12.89 -2.25
N LEU A 6 63.69 11.72 -2.85
CA LEU A 6 62.43 11.18 -3.32
C LEU A 6 61.39 11.07 -2.21
N VAL A 7 60.21 11.64 -2.45
CA VAL A 7 58.96 11.30 -1.77
C VAL A 7 58.49 9.95 -2.33
N VAL A 8 58.92 8.83 -1.76
CA VAL A 8 58.30 7.53 -2.02
C VAL A 8 58.38 6.72 -0.72
N GLY A 9 57.23 6.45 -0.10
CA GLY A 9 57.17 5.39 0.92
C GLY A 9 56.34 5.62 2.19
N VAL A 10 55.29 6.45 2.19
CA VAL A 10 54.33 6.51 3.34
C VAL A 10 52.86 6.33 2.89
N GLY A 11 52.64 5.89 1.65
CA GLY A 11 51.28 5.64 1.11
C GLY A 11 50.75 4.21 1.30
N LEU A 12 51.59 3.26 1.72
CA LEU A 12 51.25 1.83 1.69
C LEU A 12 50.76 1.24 3.03
N LEU A 13 50.81 1.98 4.13
CA LEU A 13 50.36 1.49 5.45
C LEU A 13 48.98 2.00 5.89
N TRP A 14 48.37 2.95 5.17
CA TRP A 14 47.01 3.42 5.42
C TRP A 14 45.95 2.72 4.56
N GLY A 15 46.36 1.88 3.60
CA GLY A 15 45.43 1.11 2.75
C GLY A 15 44.88 -0.16 3.40
N ILE A 16 45.55 -0.69 4.43
CA ILE A 16 45.19 -1.98 5.05
C ILE A 16 44.27 -1.81 6.27
N THR A 17 44.28 -0.66 6.94
CA THR A 17 43.33 -0.34 8.03
C THR A 17 41.95 0.07 7.51
N ALA A 18 41.85 0.55 6.27
CA ALA A 18 40.57 0.81 5.59
C ALA A 18 39.82 -0.48 5.21
N LEU A 19 40.52 -1.62 5.11
CA LEU A 19 39.90 -2.93 4.85
C LEU A 19 39.42 -3.64 6.13
N PHE A 20 39.91 -3.26 7.32
CA PHE A 20 39.47 -3.86 8.58
C PHE A 20 38.35 -3.09 9.28
N GLY A 21 38.24 -1.77 9.08
CA GLY A 21 37.11 -0.98 9.59
C GLY A 21 35.80 -1.25 8.85
N ALA A 22 35.86 -1.60 7.55
CA ALA A 22 34.69 -1.96 6.76
C ALA A 22 34.28 -3.44 6.93
N HIS A 23 35.14 -4.31 7.46
CA HIS A 23 34.81 -5.73 7.63
C HIS A 23 33.88 -5.99 8.82
N LEU A 24 33.90 -5.12 9.85
CA LEU A 24 32.99 -5.19 10.99
C LEU A 24 31.73 -4.33 10.83
N LEU A 25 31.66 -3.48 9.80
CA LEU A 25 30.47 -2.67 9.51
C LEU A 25 29.35 -3.48 8.81
N PHE A 26 29.65 -4.72 8.39
CA PHE A 26 28.73 -5.60 7.66
C PHE A 26 28.17 -6.77 8.49
N LEU A 27 28.23 -6.68 9.82
CA LEU A 27 27.50 -7.59 10.73
C LEU A 27 26.24 -6.93 11.30
N HIS A 28 25.51 -6.17 10.48
CA HIS A 28 24.07 -6.03 10.73
C HIS A 28 23.39 -7.28 10.19
N LEU A 29 23.48 -8.38 10.95
CA LEU A 29 22.61 -9.53 10.72
C LEU A 29 21.18 -9.00 10.85
N PRO A 30 20.35 -8.99 9.78
CA PRO A 30 18.98 -8.56 9.90
C PRO A 30 18.31 -9.49 10.91
N THR A 31 17.91 -8.94 12.05
CA THR A 31 17.20 -9.67 13.09
C THR A 31 15.89 -10.16 12.48
N SER A 32 15.81 -11.48 12.24
CA SER A 32 14.68 -12.15 11.55
C SER A 32 13.37 -12.18 12.37
N SER A 33 13.27 -11.37 13.41
CA SER A 33 12.12 -11.29 14.32
C SER A 33 11.16 -10.15 14.00
N ASP A 34 11.44 -9.32 13.00
CA ASP A 34 10.59 -8.15 12.75
C ASP A 34 9.27 -8.58 12.09
N VAL A 35 8.19 -8.54 12.87
CA VAL A 35 6.84 -8.85 12.41
C VAL A 35 6.24 -7.56 11.90
N ILE A 36 5.95 -7.52 10.60
CA ILE A 36 5.30 -6.39 9.95
C ILE A 36 3.79 -6.53 10.16
N ILE A 37 3.15 -5.48 10.67
CA ILE A 37 1.69 -5.36 10.74
C ILE A 37 1.33 -4.02 10.12
N ASP A 38 0.60 -4.03 9.01
CA ASP A 38 0.24 -2.80 8.31
C ASP A 38 -1.07 -2.95 7.52
N ILE A 39 -1.59 -1.82 7.06
CA ILE A 39 -2.70 -1.72 6.11
C ILE A 39 -2.12 -1.35 4.74
N GLY A 40 -2.62 -2.00 3.70
CA GLY A 40 -2.21 -1.70 2.35
C GLY A 40 -3.26 -2.04 1.32
N THR A 41 -2.94 -1.68 0.10
CA THR A 41 -3.74 -1.95 -1.09
C THR A 41 -3.00 -2.96 -1.95
N VAL A 42 -3.65 -4.07 -2.28
CA VAL A 42 -3.14 -5.02 -3.26
C VAL A 42 -3.19 -4.35 -4.63
N GLN A 43 -2.08 -4.39 -5.35
CA GLN A 43 -1.96 -3.84 -6.70
C GLN A 43 -1.36 -4.87 -7.64
N TYR A 44 -1.90 -4.95 -8.85
CA TYR A 44 -1.28 -5.69 -9.94
C TYR A 44 -0.18 -4.84 -10.59
N ILE A 45 1.02 -5.39 -10.69
CA ILE A 45 2.22 -4.71 -11.18
C ILE A 45 2.61 -5.36 -12.50
N HIS A 46 2.71 -4.55 -13.56
CA HIS A 46 3.04 -5.00 -14.92
C HIS A 46 4.57 -5.08 -15.16
N LEU A 47 5.30 -5.82 -14.32
CA LEU A 47 6.73 -6.08 -14.50
C LEU A 47 6.98 -7.58 -14.64
N GLU A 48 7.90 -7.98 -15.53
CA GLU A 48 8.35 -9.38 -15.70
C GLU A 48 7.18 -10.41 -15.82
N GLY A 49 6.20 -10.12 -16.68
CA GLY A 49 5.01 -10.99 -16.86
C GLY A 49 3.88 -10.76 -15.86
N GLY A 50 4.11 -9.92 -14.86
CA GLY A 50 3.11 -9.38 -13.96
C GLY A 50 2.94 -10.16 -12.66
N PHE A 51 2.71 -9.43 -11.56
CA PHE A 51 2.51 -10.00 -10.23
C PHE A 51 1.66 -9.09 -9.35
N TYR A 52 1.22 -9.60 -8.20
CA TYR A 52 0.50 -8.81 -7.20
C TYR A 52 1.45 -8.37 -6.08
N GLY A 53 1.54 -7.07 -5.84
CA GLY A 53 2.24 -6.46 -4.72
C GLY A 53 1.26 -5.86 -3.71
N ILE A 54 1.78 -5.47 -2.55
CA ILE A 54 1.05 -4.70 -1.54
C ILE A 54 1.75 -3.35 -1.39
N ILE A 55 1.00 -2.26 -1.57
CA ILE A 55 1.49 -0.91 -1.28
C ILE A 55 0.79 -0.43 -0.01
N THR A 56 1.56 -0.15 1.04
CA THR A 56 1.00 0.35 2.31
C THR A 56 0.54 1.79 2.18
N ASP A 57 -0.22 2.26 3.16
CA ASP A 57 -0.73 3.64 3.18
C ASP A 57 0.37 4.70 3.21
N ASN A 58 1.56 4.32 3.72
CA ASN A 58 2.77 5.14 3.70
C ASN A 58 3.56 5.02 2.38
N GLY A 59 3.02 4.33 1.38
CA GLY A 59 3.65 4.13 0.07
C GLY A 59 4.76 3.08 0.06
N THR A 60 4.93 2.28 1.12
CA THR A 60 5.95 1.23 1.15
C THR A 60 5.53 0.04 0.29
N PRO A 61 6.36 -0.38 -0.68
CA PRO A 61 6.07 -1.57 -1.49
C PRO A 61 6.55 -2.86 -0.81
N TYR A 62 5.67 -3.86 -0.75
CA TYR A 62 5.96 -5.21 -0.30
C TYR A 62 5.61 -6.23 -1.38
N LEU A 63 6.50 -7.21 -1.57
CA LEU A 63 6.34 -8.32 -2.49
C LEU A 63 5.93 -9.57 -1.72
N PRO A 64 4.64 -9.94 -1.70
CA PRO A 64 4.17 -11.13 -1.00
C PRO A 64 4.49 -12.40 -1.77
N LEU A 65 5.28 -13.29 -1.17
CA LEU A 65 5.68 -14.56 -1.79
C LEU A 65 4.57 -15.62 -1.77
N ASN A 66 3.55 -15.45 -0.92
CA ASN A 66 2.48 -16.40 -0.68
C ASN A 66 1.09 -15.73 -0.65
N LEU A 67 0.84 -14.68 -1.45
CA LEU A 67 -0.46 -14.01 -1.48
C LEU A 67 -1.58 -14.98 -1.89
N PRO A 68 -2.59 -15.23 -1.04
CA PRO A 68 -3.61 -16.22 -1.33
C PRO A 68 -4.50 -15.80 -2.52
N PRO A 69 -5.00 -16.73 -3.35
CA PRO A 69 -5.78 -16.40 -4.55
C PRO A 69 -6.98 -15.47 -4.33
N PRO A 70 -7.78 -15.60 -3.24
CA PRO A 70 -8.91 -14.69 -2.99
C PRO A 70 -8.52 -13.23 -2.78
N TYR A 71 -7.24 -12.96 -2.48
CA TYR A 71 -6.71 -11.62 -2.24
C TYR A 71 -5.99 -11.04 -3.46
N LYS A 72 -5.87 -11.78 -4.56
CA LYS A 72 -5.29 -11.32 -5.84
C LYS A 72 -6.30 -10.50 -6.64
N ILE A 73 -6.77 -9.42 -6.03
CA ILE A 73 -7.74 -8.49 -6.63
C ILE A 73 -7.09 -7.12 -6.61
N ASP A 74 -6.99 -6.51 -7.79
CA ASP A 74 -6.43 -5.17 -7.91
C ASP A 74 -7.30 -4.15 -7.15
N GLY A 75 -6.66 -3.26 -6.40
CA GLY A 75 -7.33 -2.28 -5.55
C GLY A 75 -7.89 -2.84 -4.23
N LEU A 76 -7.66 -4.12 -3.90
CA LEU A 76 -8.19 -4.70 -2.67
C LEU A 76 -7.47 -4.15 -1.43
N ARG A 77 -8.25 -3.52 -0.55
CA ARG A 77 -7.76 -3.03 0.73
C ARG A 77 -7.68 -4.16 1.76
N ILE A 78 -6.52 -4.30 2.40
CA ILE A 78 -6.24 -5.37 3.36
C ILE A 78 -5.53 -4.83 4.59
N TRP A 79 -5.76 -5.50 5.71
CA TRP A 79 -4.83 -5.56 6.83
C TRP A 79 -4.00 -6.83 6.69
N PHE A 80 -2.71 -6.77 6.97
CA PHE A 80 -1.85 -7.94 6.91
C PHE A 80 -0.80 -7.97 8.03
N LYS A 81 -0.39 -9.19 8.37
CA LYS A 81 0.73 -9.50 9.24
C LYS A 81 1.72 -10.37 8.46
N ALA A 82 2.98 -9.99 8.42
CA ALA A 82 3.98 -10.68 7.62
C ALA A 82 5.36 -10.71 8.27
N LYS A 83 6.23 -11.57 7.74
CA LYS A 83 7.65 -11.62 8.11
C LYS A 83 8.50 -11.32 6.88
N PRO A 84 9.55 -10.48 6.99
CA PRO A 84 10.54 -10.32 5.94
C PRO A 84 11.15 -11.65 5.52
N LYS A 85 11.45 -11.77 4.23
CA LYS A 85 12.22 -12.89 3.68
C LYS A 85 13.47 -12.37 2.99
N PRO A 86 14.67 -12.78 3.42
CA PRO A 86 15.93 -12.34 2.81
C PRO A 86 16.20 -13.15 1.53
N VAL A 87 15.29 -13.04 0.56
CA VAL A 87 15.41 -13.70 -0.74
C VAL A 87 15.52 -12.63 -1.81
N PHE A 88 16.31 -12.92 -2.84
CA PHE A 88 16.34 -12.10 -4.05
C PHE A 88 15.22 -12.56 -4.98
N THR A 89 14.54 -11.60 -5.60
CA THR A 89 13.48 -11.87 -6.58
C THR A 89 13.84 -11.22 -7.90
N TYR A 90 13.50 -11.87 -9.00
CA TYR A 90 13.75 -11.36 -10.35
C TYR A 90 12.94 -10.09 -10.66
N TYR A 91 11.84 -9.85 -9.94
CA TYR A 91 11.05 -8.64 -10.06
C TYR A 91 11.79 -7.37 -9.63
N MET A 92 12.85 -7.49 -8.82
CA MET A 92 13.62 -6.35 -8.27
C MET A 92 12.72 -5.24 -7.68
N TRP A 93 11.55 -5.61 -7.15
CA TRP A 93 10.53 -4.68 -6.69
C TRP A 93 10.00 -5.07 -5.32
N GLY A 94 9.85 -4.07 -4.45
CA GLY A 94 9.30 -4.23 -3.11
C GLY A 94 10.18 -5.06 -2.18
N ARG A 95 9.83 -5.05 -0.89
CA ARG A 95 10.47 -5.90 0.12
C ARG A 95 9.81 -7.28 0.14
N PRO A 96 10.53 -8.39 -0.11
CA PRO A 96 9.94 -9.73 -0.07
C PRO A 96 9.44 -10.08 1.32
N ILE A 97 8.19 -10.53 1.41
CA ILE A 97 7.55 -10.91 2.66
C ILE A 97 6.78 -12.22 2.52
N GLU A 98 6.67 -12.94 3.64
CA GLU A 98 5.74 -14.05 3.80
C GLU A 98 4.59 -13.62 4.71
N ILE A 99 3.37 -13.67 4.18
CA ILE A 99 2.15 -13.33 4.89
C ILE A 99 1.84 -14.45 5.90
N THR A 100 1.62 -14.05 7.15
CA THR A 100 1.24 -14.92 8.28
C THR A 100 -0.17 -14.63 8.80
N GLY A 101 -0.78 -13.52 8.39
CA GLY A 101 -2.19 -13.20 8.62
C GLY A 101 -2.65 -12.14 7.63
N ILE A 102 -3.90 -12.24 7.16
CA ILE A 102 -4.46 -11.31 6.17
C ILE A 102 -5.97 -11.26 6.31
N THR A 103 -6.52 -10.05 6.26
CA THR A 103 -7.96 -9.81 6.33
C THR A 103 -8.32 -8.66 5.40
N ARG A 104 -9.40 -8.83 4.62
CA ARG A 104 -9.97 -7.74 3.82
C ARG A 104 -10.55 -6.68 4.75
N ILE A 105 -10.28 -5.40 4.47
CA ILE A 105 -10.92 -4.29 5.18
C ILE A 105 -11.92 -3.58 4.26
N ILE A 106 -13.06 -3.20 4.83
CA ILE A 106 -14.07 -2.39 4.15
C ILE A 106 -13.93 -0.94 4.61
N THR A 107 -13.86 0.00 3.66
CA THR A 107 -13.91 1.42 3.98
C THR A 107 -15.36 1.87 3.94
N VAL A 108 -15.94 2.18 5.10
CA VAL A 108 -17.25 2.83 5.17
C VAL A 108 -17.06 4.30 4.79
N ARG A 109 -17.59 4.72 3.65
CA ARG A 109 -17.61 6.14 3.27
C ARG A 109 -18.91 6.75 3.78
N THR A 110 -18.81 7.59 4.81
CA THR A 110 -19.94 8.44 5.22
C THR A 110 -20.14 9.49 4.13
N VAL A 111 -21.18 9.32 3.32
CA VAL A 111 -21.59 10.35 2.37
C VAL A 111 -22.47 11.34 3.12
N THR A 112 -21.92 12.50 3.46
CA THR A 112 -22.71 13.62 3.96
C THR A 112 -23.52 14.18 2.80
N LEU A 113 -24.83 13.92 2.78
CA LEU A 113 -25.71 14.58 1.83
C LEU A 113 -25.82 16.06 2.25
N PRO A 114 -25.54 17.03 1.36
CA PRO A 114 -25.79 18.42 1.68
C PRO A 114 -27.28 18.61 1.95
N LEU A 115 -27.65 19.46 2.91
CA LEU A 115 -29.05 19.71 3.27
C LEU A 115 -29.93 20.03 2.04
N ALA A 116 -29.36 20.74 1.06
CA ALA A 116 -30.00 21.02 -0.22
C ALA A 116 -30.43 19.76 -1.02
N ALA A 117 -29.69 18.65 -0.92
CA ALA A 117 -30.07 17.39 -1.57
C ALA A 117 -31.29 16.73 -0.89
N LEU A 118 -31.50 16.98 0.41
CA LEU A 118 -32.69 16.53 1.13
C LEU A 118 -33.91 17.38 0.76
N GLU A 119 -33.74 18.69 0.55
CA GLU A 119 -34.82 19.59 0.15
C GLU A 119 -35.39 19.25 -1.24
N VAL A 120 -34.53 18.88 -2.19
CA VAL A 120 -34.98 18.43 -3.52
C VAL A 120 -35.80 17.14 -3.42
N GLY A 121 -35.37 16.17 -2.59
CA GLY A 121 -36.10 14.92 -2.39
C GLY A 121 -37.47 15.13 -1.73
N ILE A 122 -37.54 15.99 -0.71
CA ILE A 122 -38.78 16.32 -0.01
C ILE A 122 -39.74 17.12 -0.91
N SER A 123 -39.22 18.04 -1.72
CA SER A 123 -40.03 18.83 -2.66
C SER A 123 -40.67 17.96 -3.75
N LEU A 124 -39.92 16.98 -4.30
CA LEU A 124 -40.47 16.02 -5.26
C LEU A 124 -41.55 15.14 -4.63
N ALA A 125 -41.33 14.63 -3.41
CA ALA A 125 -42.33 13.83 -2.69
C ALA A 125 -43.59 14.64 -2.36
N ALA A 126 -43.43 15.89 -1.89
CA ALA A 126 -44.53 16.79 -1.62
C ALA A 126 -45.30 17.17 -2.90
N GLY A 127 -44.60 17.40 -4.01
CA GLY A 127 -45.20 17.65 -5.32
C GLY A 127 -46.01 16.47 -5.83
N ILE A 128 -45.50 15.24 -5.71
CA ILE A 128 -46.22 14.02 -6.07
C ILE A 128 -47.47 13.86 -5.19
N LEU A 129 -47.34 14.04 -3.86
CA LEU A 129 -48.48 13.97 -2.95
C LEU A 129 -49.53 15.04 -3.23
N LEU A 130 -49.11 16.26 -3.56
CA LEU A 130 -50.02 17.34 -3.94
C LEU A 130 -50.76 17.02 -5.24
N VAL A 131 -50.08 16.50 -6.26
CA VAL A 131 -50.70 16.06 -7.52
C VAL A 131 -51.68 14.92 -7.27
N LEU A 132 -51.34 13.95 -6.41
CA LEU A 132 -52.24 12.86 -6.04
C LEU A 132 -53.46 13.33 -5.23
N TYR A 133 -53.29 14.33 -4.37
CA TYR A 133 -54.36 14.93 -3.57
C TYR A 133 -55.30 15.81 -4.40
N LEU A 134 -54.74 16.58 -5.35
CA LEU A 134 -55.50 17.47 -6.22
C LEU A 134 -56.10 16.74 -7.44
N ASN A 135 -55.80 15.45 -7.65
CA ASN A 135 -56.31 14.68 -8.79
C ASN A 135 -57.85 14.61 -8.77
N PRO A 136 -58.54 15.31 -9.70
CA PRO A 136 -60.01 15.44 -9.68
C PRO A 136 -60.73 14.14 -10.07
N TRP A 137 -60.07 13.27 -10.84
CA TRP A 137 -60.66 12.04 -11.39
C TRP A 137 -61.02 11.01 -10.31
N LYS A 138 -60.43 11.11 -9.11
CA LYS A 138 -60.73 10.21 -8.00
C LYS A 138 -61.95 10.63 -7.16
N ARG A 139 -62.50 11.82 -7.39
CA ARG A 139 -63.57 12.40 -6.55
C ARG A 139 -64.99 12.09 -7.03
N ASN A 140 -65.18 11.56 -8.24
CA ASN A 140 -66.50 11.45 -8.90
C ASN A 140 -67.02 10.02 -9.10
N HIS A 141 -66.41 8.99 -8.50
CA HIS A 141 -66.86 7.60 -8.66
C HIS A 141 -67.70 7.07 -7.48
N ASN A 142 -68.23 7.96 -6.63
CA ASN A 142 -69.19 7.61 -5.59
C ASN A 142 -70.51 8.34 -5.86
N LEU A 143 -71.27 7.87 -6.84
CA LEU A 143 -72.73 8.05 -6.95
C LEU A 143 -73.36 6.67 -7.06
#